data_AF-A0A3C0UVY8-F1
#
_entry.id   AF-A0A3C0UVY8-F1
#
_cell.length_a   1.000
_cell.length_b   1.000
_cell.length_c   1.000
_cell.angle_alpha   90.00
_cell.angle_beta   90.00
_cell.angle_gamma   90.00
#
_symmetry.space_group_name_H-M   'P 1'
#
loop_
_entity.id
_entity.type
_entity.pdbx_description
1 polymer ?
#
loop_
_entity_poly.entity_id
_entity_poly.type
_entity_poly.pdbx_seq_one_letter_code
_entity_poly.pdbx_strand_id
1 'polypeptide(L)'
;MTDTPDFIARKQFEIIRSKTVQERFTIFDGMMNFVRQMTIKRVKKRLGADISEAELKYELIKEYYGSELSEKQLSEIKMRLLGE
;
A
#
# COMPACT_ATOMS: atom_id res chain seq x y z
N MET A 1 -6.47 12.41 -10.92
CA MET A 1 -7.79 11.74 -10.84
C MET A 1 -8.78 12.43 -11.78
N THR A 2 -8.37 12.76 -13.00
CA THR A 2 -9.13 13.64 -13.91
C THR A 2 -9.80 12.88 -15.06
N ASP A 3 -9.55 11.57 -15.17
CA ASP A 3 -10.03 10.75 -16.29
C ASP A 3 -11.36 10.03 -16.01
N THR A 4 -11.90 10.13 -14.79
CA THR A 4 -13.18 9.49 -14.44
C THR A 4 -14.30 10.51 -14.50
N PRO A 5 -15.26 10.39 -15.44
CA PRO A 5 -16.41 11.28 -15.50
C PRO A 5 -17.27 11.22 -14.22
N ASP A 6 -17.85 12.35 -13.82
CA ASP A 6 -18.65 12.47 -12.59
C ASP A 6 -19.77 11.42 -12.47
N PHE A 7 -20.43 11.09 -13.58
CA PHE A 7 -21.52 10.09 -13.56
C PHE A 7 -21.01 8.68 -13.23
N ILE A 8 -19.78 8.35 -13.64
CA ILE A 8 -19.13 7.08 -13.30
C ILE A 8 -18.77 7.05 -11.81
N ALA A 9 -18.19 8.15 -11.30
CA ALA A 9 -17.89 8.27 -9.87
C ALA A 9 -19.17 8.12 -9.01
N ARG A 10 -20.28 8.77 -9.41
CA ARG A 10 -21.58 8.63 -8.75
C ARG A 10 -22.09 7.19 -8.78
N LYS A 11 -22.01 6.51 -9.93
CA LYS A 11 -22.40 5.09 -10.05
C LYS A 11 -21.56 4.19 -9.15
N GLN A 12 -20.25 4.42 -9.05
CA GLN A 12 -19.39 3.68 -8.13
C GLN A 12 -19.80 3.90 -6.66
N PHE A 13 -20.13 5.13 -6.27
CA PHE A 13 -20.65 5.41 -4.93
C PHE A 13 -22.00 4.76 -4.66
N GLU A 14 -22.93 4.74 -5.63
CA GLU A 14 -24.21 4.05 -5.50
C GLU A 14 -24.01 2.54 -5.26
N ILE A 15 -23.13 1.90 -6.03
CA ILE A 15 -22.79 0.47 -5.88
C ILE A 15 -22.16 0.17 -4.52
N ILE A 16 -21.31 1.05 -4.01
CA ILE A 16 -20.70 0.87 -2.68
C ILE A 16 -21.74 1.06 -1.57
N ARG A 17 -22.64 2.04 -1.73
CA ARG A 17 -23.71 2.31 -0.76
C ARG A 17 -24.78 1.21 -0.73
N SER A 18 -25.02 0.53 -1.84
CA SER A 18 -25.99 -0.58 -1.91
C SER A 18 -25.48 -1.86 -1.21
N LYS A 19 -24.21 -1.90 -0.81
CA LYS A 19 -23.60 -3.04 -0.11
C LYS A 19 -23.75 -2.92 1.40
N THR A 20 -23.79 -4.06 2.06
CA THR A 20 -23.69 -4.15 3.52
C THR A 20 -22.32 -3.66 4.01
N VAL A 21 -22.25 -3.35 5.30
CA VAL A 21 -20.98 -2.99 5.96
C VAL A 21 -19.94 -4.11 5.75
N GLN A 22 -20.34 -5.37 5.90
CA GLN A 22 -19.45 -6.52 5.75
C GLN A 22 -18.89 -6.64 4.34
N GLU A 23 -19.73 -6.53 3.31
CA GLU A 23 -19.28 -6.54 1.92
C GLU A 23 -18.32 -5.38 1.60
N ARG A 24 -18.57 -4.19 2.17
CA ARG A 24 -17.65 -3.05 2.03
C ARG A 24 -16.28 -3.36 2.65
N PHE A 25 -16.24 -3.99 3.81
CA PHE A 25 -14.99 -4.41 4.43
C PHE A 25 -14.25 -5.44 3.59
N THR A 26 -14.94 -6.46 3.05
CA THR A 26 -14.32 -7.46 2.17
C THR A 26 -13.73 -6.83 0.91
N ILE A 27 -14.44 -5.89 0.28
CA ILE A 27 -13.93 -5.17 -0.89
C ILE A 27 -12.69 -4.35 -0.51
N PHE A 28 -12.75 -3.63 0.60
CA PHE A 28 -11.64 -2.83 1.07
C PHE A 28 -10.40 -3.69 1.37
N ASP A 29 -10.57 -4.81 2.06
CA ASP A 29 -9.48 -5.75 2.35
C ASP A 29 -8.85 -6.31 1.07
N GLY A 30 -9.69 -6.69 0.09
CA GLY A 30 -9.22 -7.11 -1.23
C GLY A 30 -8.42 -6.03 -1.95
N MET A 31 -8.87 -4.77 -1.89
CA MET A 31 -8.15 -3.63 -2.47
C MET A 31 -6.81 -3.40 -1.76
N MET A 32 -6.76 -3.46 -0.44
CA MET A 32 -5.52 -3.30 0.34
C MET A 32 -4.52 -4.40 0.02
N ASN A 33 -4.96 -5.65 -0.11
CA ASN A 33 -4.10 -6.75 -0.54
C ASN A 33 -3.58 -6.53 -1.97
N PHE A 34 -4.44 -6.11 -2.90
CA PHE A 34 -4.01 -5.82 -4.28
C PHE A 34 -2.95 -4.72 -4.33
N VAL A 35 -3.16 -3.60 -3.63
CA VAL A 35 -2.19 -2.51 -3.52
C VAL A 35 -0.88 -3.04 -2.93
N ARG A 36 -0.94 -3.86 -1.87
CA ARG A 36 0.24 -4.47 -1.26
C ARG A 36 1.05 -5.31 -2.24
N GLN A 37 0.38 -6.17 -3.03
CA GLN A 37 1.04 -7.00 -4.05
C GLN A 37 1.69 -6.14 -5.14
N MET A 38 1.02 -5.07 -5.57
CA MET A 38 1.57 -4.13 -6.55
C MET A 38 2.82 -3.43 -6.02
N THR A 39 2.81 -2.98 -4.76
CA THR A 39 3.97 -2.36 -4.13
C THR A 39 5.12 -3.36 -4.00
N ILE A 40 4.86 -4.59 -3.53
CA ILE A 40 5.89 -5.66 -3.44
C ILE A 40 6.54 -5.89 -4.81
N LYS A 41 5.73 -6.04 -5.87
CA LYS A 41 6.25 -6.23 -7.24
C LYS A 41 7.12 -5.05 -7.68
N ARG A 42 6.72 -3.82 -7.38
CA ARG A 42 7.50 -2.62 -7.70
C ARG A 42 8.84 -2.59 -6.96
N VAL A 43 8.83 -2.89 -5.66
CA VAL A 43 10.06 -2.95 -4.83
C VAL A 43 10.99 -4.04 -5.34
N LYS A 44 10.49 -5.26 -5.57
CA LYS A 44 11.30 -6.37 -6.14
C LYS A 44 11.85 -6.04 -7.53
N LYS A 45 11.09 -5.32 -8.36
CA LYS A 45 11.59 -4.85 -9.66
C LYS A 45 12.75 -3.84 -9.52
N ARG A 46 12.74 -3.02 -8.46
CA ARG A 46 13.79 -2.01 -8.19
C ARG A 46 15.05 -2.61 -7.55
N LEU A 47 14.88 -3.54 -6.63
CA LEU A 47 15.97 -4.03 -5.75
C LEU A 47 16.41 -5.47 -6.04
N GLY A 48 15.69 -6.20 -6.89
CA GLY A 48 15.94 -7.61 -7.19
C GLY A 48 14.88 -8.53 -6.59
N ALA A 49 14.68 -9.68 -7.23
CA ALA A 49 13.69 -10.67 -6.80
C ALA A 49 14.04 -11.34 -5.46
N ASP A 50 15.34 -11.39 -5.15
CA ASP A 50 15.95 -12.09 -4.01
C ASP A 50 16.19 -11.18 -2.80
N ILE A 51 15.60 -9.98 -2.78
CA ILE A 51 15.60 -9.09 -1.62
C ILE A 51 15.13 -9.85 -0.36
N SER A 52 15.83 -9.65 0.76
CA SER A 52 15.45 -10.29 2.01
C SER A 52 14.09 -9.79 2.51
N GLU A 53 13.44 -10.58 3.36
CA GLU A 53 12.14 -10.18 3.93
C GLU A 53 12.27 -8.91 4.78
N ALA A 54 13.39 -8.74 5.48
CA ALA A 54 13.65 -7.57 6.32
C ALA A 54 13.81 -6.29 5.47
N GLU A 55 14.56 -6.36 4.37
CA GLU A 55 14.72 -5.25 3.43
C GLU A 55 13.40 -4.93 2.71
N LEU A 56 12.66 -5.95 2.28
CA LEU A 56 11.35 -5.76 1.68
C LEU A 56 10.40 -5.06 2.67
N LYS A 57 10.41 -5.46 3.95
CA LYS A 57 9.59 -4.83 4.98
C LYS A 57 9.99 -3.37 5.21
N TYR A 58 11.28 -3.07 5.26
CA TYR A 58 11.77 -1.69 5.40
C TYR A 58 11.33 -0.81 4.23
N GLU A 59 11.48 -1.31 3.00
CA GLU A 59 11.11 -0.59 1.79
C GLU A 59 9.59 -0.39 1.68
N LEU A 60 8.78 -1.36 2.09
CA LEU A 60 7.33 -1.19 2.18
C LEU A 60 6.94 -0.10 3.18
N ILE A 61 7.61 -0.03 4.34
CA ILE A 61 7.35 1.04 5.32
C ILE A 61 7.68 2.42 4.72
N LYS A 62 8.79 2.53 3.97
CA LYS A 62 9.14 3.76 3.25
C LYS A 62 8.10 4.14 2.20
N GLU A 63 7.62 3.19 1.40
CA GLU A 63 6.62 3.46 0.36
C GLU A 63 5.28 3.93 0.95
N TYR A 64 4.88 3.43 2.12
CA TYR A 64 3.60 3.79 2.74
C TYR A 64 3.66 5.02 3.64
N TYR A 65 4.75 5.20 4.38
CA TYR A 65 4.84 6.19 5.46
C TYR A 65 6.05 7.12 5.33
N GLY A 66 6.85 7.01 4.27
CA GLY A 66 8.08 7.79 4.12
C GLY A 66 7.88 9.31 4.14
N SER A 67 6.71 9.80 3.74
CA SER A 67 6.36 11.23 3.84
C SER A 67 5.93 11.68 5.23
N GLU A 68 5.59 10.75 6.11
CA GLU A 68 5.09 11.01 7.48
C GLU A 68 6.17 10.76 8.54
N LEU A 69 7.17 9.93 8.22
CA LEU A 69 8.25 9.57 9.11
C LEU A 69 9.43 10.54 8.95
N SER A 70 9.94 11.03 10.07
CA SER A 70 11.22 11.74 10.09
C SER A 70 12.38 10.82 9.69
N GLU A 71 13.47 11.41 9.20
CA GLU A 71 14.70 10.67 8.89
C GLU A 71 15.21 9.87 10.09
N LYS A 72 15.06 10.40 11.31
CA LYS A 72 15.42 9.71 12.55
C LYS A 72 14.60 8.45 12.74
N GLN A 73 13.27 8.52 12.58
CA GLN A 73 12.39 7.37 12.71
C GLN A 73 12.68 6.32 11.64
N LEU A 74 12.92 6.74 10.40
CA LEU A 74 13.31 5.82 9.32
C LEU A 74 14.64 5.14 9.61
N SER A 75 15.60 5.84 10.20
CA SER A 75 16.90 5.30 10.59
C SER A 75 16.76 4.28 11.73
N GLU A 76 15.94 4.58 12.75
CA GLU A 76 15.65 3.65 13.84
C GLU A 76 14.96 2.37 13.33
N ILE A 77 14.02 2.51 12.39
CA ILE A 77 13.35 1.36 11.77
C ILE A 77 14.35 0.54 10.94
N LYS A 78 15.22 1.20 10.18
CA LYS A 78 16.28 0.53 9.41
C LYS A 78 17.15 -0.31 10.33
N MET A 79 17.64 0.29 11.41
CA MET A 79 18.53 -0.37 12.38
C MET A 79 17.87 -1.57 13.04
N ARG A 80 16.58 -1.47 13.41
CA ARG A 80 15.83 -2.58 14.03
C ARG A 80 15.53 -3.72 13.08
N LEU A 81 15.34 -3.45 11.79
CA LEU A 81 14.99 -4.47 10.80
C LEU A 81 16.22 -5.11 10.18
N LEU A 82 17.26 -4.32 9.89
CA LEU A 82 18.41 -4.73 9.09
C LEU A 82 19.69 -4.91 9.91
N GLY A 83 19.73 -4.42 11.16
CA GLY A 83 20.94 -4.48 11.98
C GLY A 83 22.06 -3.54 11.53
N GLU A 84 21.74 -2.58 10.65
CA GLU A 84 22.64 -1.55 10.11
C GLU A 84 22.32 -0.14 10.62
#